data_AF-A0A257TJQ9-F1
#
_entry.id   AF-A0A257TJQ9-F1
#
_cell.length_a   1.000
_cell.length_b   1.000
_cell.length_c   1.000
_cell.angle_alpha   90.00
_cell.angle_beta   90.00
_cell.angle_gamma   90.00
#
_symmetry.space_group_name_H-M   'P 1'
#
loop_
_entity.id
_entity.type
_entity.pdbx_description
1 polymer ?
#
loop_
_entity_poly.entity_id
_entity_poly.type
_entity_poly.pdbx_seq_one_letter_code
_entity_poly.pdbx_strand_id
1 'polypeptide(L)'
;FYYFGVHVKLVVPPAFVLDISRYWDRKRAAIECYASQFIVGRPTEPPTFLDRWRDQAAYWGGTINAAYGEPFFSREPLGLTSMAGVR
;
A
#
# COMPACT_ATOMS: atom_id res chain seq x y z
N PHE A 1 -22.09 -0.28 -21.16
CA PHE A 1 -21.97 -0.39 -19.68
C PHE A 1 -21.14 -1.62 -19.36
N TYR A 2 -20.15 -1.52 -18.47
CA TYR A 2 -19.33 -2.67 -18.04
C TYR A 2 -19.76 -3.09 -16.63
N TYR A 3 -20.07 -4.39 -16.45
CA TYR A 3 -20.24 -5.02 -15.15
C TYR A 3 -18.96 -5.78 -14.83
N PHE A 4 -18.19 -5.30 -13.86
CA PHE A 4 -17.04 -6.03 -13.35
C PHE A 4 -17.52 -6.96 -12.23
N GLY A 5 -17.56 -8.26 -12.51
CA GLY A 5 -17.95 -9.28 -11.52
C GLY A 5 -16.93 -9.40 -10.38
N VAL A 6 -17.37 -9.96 -9.25
CA VAL A 6 -16.60 -10.20 -8.01
C VAL A 6 -15.30 -11.01 -8.17
N HIS A 7 -15.03 -11.54 -9.37
CA HIS A 7 -13.87 -12.35 -9.74
C HIS A 7 -12.90 -11.63 -10.68
N VAL A 8 -13.17 -10.37 -11.05
CA VAL A 8 -12.22 -9.59 -11.85
C VAL A 8 -11.05 -9.18 -10.96
N LYS A 9 -10.02 -10.03 -10.95
CA LYS A 9 -8.71 -9.76 -10.34
C LYS A 9 -7.86 -8.94 -11.30
N LEU A 10 -8.35 -7.74 -11.68
CA LEU A 10 -7.58 -6.85 -12.53
C LEU A 10 -6.41 -6.31 -11.71
N VAL A 11 -5.21 -6.74 -12.05
CA VAL A 11 -3.98 -6.13 -11.54
C VAL A 11 -3.78 -4.84 -12.32
N VAL A 12 -4.39 -3.77 -11.84
CA VAL A 12 -4.16 -2.43 -12.40
C VAL A 12 -2.78 -1.99 -11.92
N PRO A 13 -1.84 -1.63 -12.82
CA PRO A 13 -0.61 -1.01 -12.38
C PRO A 13 -0.94 0.32 -11.69
N PRO A 14 -0.28 0.66 -10.56
CA PRO A 14 -0.48 1.95 -9.94
C PRO A 14 -0.02 3.06 -10.89
N ALA A 15 -0.61 4.25 -10.75
CA ALA A 15 -0.16 5.43 -11.47
C ALA A 15 1.26 5.85 -11.02
N PHE A 16 1.55 5.69 -9.73
CA PHE A 16 2.90 5.81 -9.16
C PHE A 16 2.98 5.08 -7.82
N VAL A 17 4.20 4.79 -7.38
CA VAL A 17 4.48 4.28 -6.03
C VAL A 17 5.30 5.33 -5.29
N LEU A 18 4.92 5.64 -4.05
CA LEU A 18 5.64 6.56 -3.18
C LEU A 18 6.53 5.78 -2.20
N ASP A 19 7.81 6.12 -2.13
CA ASP A 19 8.70 5.61 -1.08
C ASP A 19 8.27 6.17 0.28
N ILE A 20 7.76 5.27 1.14
CA ILE A 20 7.30 5.60 2.49
C ILE A 20 8.25 5.05 3.57
N SER A 21 9.44 4.60 3.20
CA SER A 21 10.36 3.90 4.11
C SER A 21 10.67 4.71 5.36
N ARG A 22 10.90 6.02 5.21
CA ARG A 22 11.15 6.96 6.33
C ARG A 22 9.96 7.09 7.29
N TYR A 23 8.75 6.82 6.82
CA TYR A 23 7.50 7.03 7.58
C TYR A 23 6.84 5.73 8.01
N TRP A 24 7.44 4.58 7.69
CA TRP A 24 6.84 3.27 7.91
C TRP A 24 6.44 3.05 9.38
N ASP A 25 7.36 3.28 10.31
CA ASP A 25 7.09 3.05 11.74
C ASP A 25 5.95 3.94 12.26
N ARG A 26 5.88 5.19 11.81
CA ARG A 26 4.80 6.11 12.16
C ARG A 26 3.46 5.67 11.57
N LYS A 27 3.46 5.21 10.32
CA LYS A 27 2.27 4.67 9.66
C LYS A 27 1.77 3.41 10.37
N ARG A 28 2.69 2.52 10.74
CA ARG A 28 2.39 1.30 11.49
C ARG A 28 1.77 1.61 12.85
N ALA A 29 2.39 2.51 13.62
CA ALA A 29 1.85 2.94 14.91
C ALA A 29 0.44 3.52 14.78
N ALA A 30 0.18 4.33 13.75
CA ALA A 30 -1.15 4.89 13.50
C ALA A 30 -2.23 3.82 13.25
N ILE A 31 -1.89 2.73 12.55
CA ILE A 31 -2.81 1.60 12.33
C ILE A 31 -3.01 0.80 13.63
N GLU A 32 -1.92 0.52 14.36
CA GLU A 32 -1.97 -0.25 15.62
C GLU A 32 -2.78 0.46 16.72
N CYS A 33 -2.88 1.80 16.69
CA CYS A 33 -3.76 2.57 17.58
C CYS A 33 -5.25 2.18 17.46
N TYR A 34 -5.70 1.67 16.30
CA TYR A 34 -7.06 1.18 16.10
C TYR A 34 -7.19 -0.30 16.47
N ALA A 35 -6.77 -0.64 17.69
CA ALA A 35 -6.68 -2.04 18.16
C ALA A 35 -8.00 -2.81 18.03
N SER A 36 -9.16 -2.17 18.28
CA SER A 36 -10.48 -2.80 18.14
C SER A 36 -10.81 -3.21 16.70
N GLN A 37 -10.17 -2.60 15.71
CA GLN A 37 -10.39 -2.89 14.29
C GLN A 37 -9.41 -3.92 13.76
N PHE A 38 -8.15 -3.90 14.22
CA PHE A 38 -7.06 -4.64 13.59
C PHE A 38 -6.37 -5.69 14.47
N ILE A 39 -6.60 -5.69 15.78
CA ILE A 39 -5.90 -6.56 16.74
C ILE A 39 -6.89 -7.39 17.56
N VAL A 40 -7.79 -6.74 18.30
CA VAL A 40 -8.71 -7.41 19.24
C VAL A 40 -9.73 -8.24 18.45
N GLY A 41 -9.90 -9.51 18.84
CA GLY A 41 -10.85 -10.42 18.21
C GLY A 41 -10.45 -10.91 16.81
N ARG A 42 -9.21 -10.66 16.36
CA ARG A 42 -8.67 -11.18 15.10
C ARG A 42 -7.72 -12.36 15.32
N PRO A 43 -7.54 -13.23 14.30
CA PRO A 43 -6.52 -14.29 14.35
C PRO A 43 -5.12 -13.70 14.59
N THR A 44 -4.41 -14.25 15.58
CA THR A 44 -3.04 -13.88 15.95
C THR A 44 -1.98 -14.77 15.30
N GLU A 45 -2.41 -15.85 14.66
CA GLU A 45 -1.54 -16.75 13.91
C GLU A 45 -1.06 -16.07 12.62
N PRO A 46 0.27 -16.05 12.36
CA PRO A 46 0.80 -15.52 11.12
C PRO A 46 0.34 -16.30 9.88
N PRO A 47 0.16 -15.64 8.72
CA PRO A 47 0.27 -14.20 8.52
C PRO A 47 -0.99 -13.47 9.00
N THR A 48 -0.82 -12.59 10.00
CA THR A 48 -1.86 -11.71 10.53
C THR A 48 -2.23 -10.64 9.51
N PHE A 49 -3.27 -9.86 9.80
CA PHE A 49 -3.61 -8.69 8.97
C PHE A 49 -2.43 -7.72 8.85
N LEU A 50 -1.74 -7.44 9.97
CA LEU A 50 -0.60 -6.52 10.00
C LEU A 50 0.60 -7.08 9.22
N ASP A 51 0.83 -8.40 9.26
CA ASP A 51 1.88 -9.04 8.46
C ASP A 51 1.62 -8.87 6.97
N ARG A 52 0.40 -9.19 6.51
CA ARG A 52 0.03 -9.05 5.09
C ARG A 52 0.10 -7.60 4.62
N TRP A 53 -0.31 -6.66 5.47
CA TRP A 53 -0.25 -5.24 5.17
C TRP A 53 1.19 -4.72 5.08
N ARG A 54 2.08 -5.16 5.99
CA ARG A 54 3.52 -4.91 5.89
C ARG A 54 4.09 -5.49 4.61
N ASP A 55 3.78 -6.73 4.29
CA ASP A 55 4.31 -7.43 3.11
C ASP A 55 3.84 -6.76 1.82
N GLN A 56 2.61 -6.23 1.79
CA GLN A 56 2.11 -5.42 0.69
C GLN A 56 2.94 -4.15 0.50
N ALA A 57 3.26 -3.43 1.57
CA ALA A 57 4.10 -2.24 1.50
C ALA A 57 5.53 -2.59 1.06
N ALA A 58 6.10 -3.70 1.57
CA ALA A 58 7.42 -4.16 1.18
C ALA A 58 7.48 -4.57 -0.30
N TYR A 59 6.44 -5.25 -0.80
CA TYR A 59 6.30 -5.60 -2.21
C TYR A 59 6.39 -4.36 -3.12
N TRP A 60 5.58 -3.33 -2.84
CA TRP A 60 5.60 -2.10 -3.64
C TRP A 60 6.90 -1.31 -3.45
N GLY A 61 7.50 -1.31 -2.26
CA GLY A 61 8.82 -0.75 -2.03
C GLY A 61 9.85 -1.38 -2.96
N GLY A 62 9.86 -2.71 -3.02
CA GLY A 62 10.74 -3.48 -3.90
C GLY A 62 10.63 -3.08 -5.38
N THR A 63 9.42 -2.74 -5.86
CA THR A 63 9.23 -2.30 -7.26
C THR A 63 9.93 -0.98 -7.63
N ILE A 64 10.29 -0.16 -6.63
CA ILE A 64 10.99 1.13 -6.81
C ILE A 64 12.34 1.17 -6.07
N ASN A 65 12.90 0.00 -5.72
CA ASN A 65 14.14 -0.14 -4.95
C ASN A 65 14.13 0.61 -3.59
N ALA A 66 13.00 0.53 -2.88
CA ALA A 66 12.79 1.06 -1.53
C ALA A 66 12.39 -0.06 -0.56
N ALA A 67 12.51 0.18 0.75
CA ALA A 67 12.10 -0.81 1.76
C ALA A 67 10.57 -0.94 1.84
N TYR A 68 9.85 0.18 1.74
CA TYR A 68 8.40 0.24 1.76
C TYR A 68 7.87 1.25 0.75
N GLY A 69 6.86 0.84 0.00
CA GLY A 69 6.20 1.64 -1.03
C GLY A 69 4.68 1.65 -0.84
N GLU A 70 4.05 2.76 -1.21
CA GLU A 70 2.60 2.87 -1.26
C GLU A 70 2.12 3.15 -2.70
N PRO A 71 1.29 2.28 -3.28
CA PRO A 71 0.76 2.48 -4.63
C PRO A 71 -0.39 3.51 -4.61
N PHE A 72 -0.36 4.44 -5.55
CA PHE A 72 -1.44 5.39 -5.80
C PHE A 72 -2.04 5.17 -7.19
N PHE A 73 -3.37 5.23 -7.28
CA PHE A 73 -4.12 5.03 -8.51
C PHE A 73 -4.74 6.36 -8.93
N SER A 74 -4.66 6.67 -10.22
CA SER A 74 -5.31 7.84 -10.81
C SER A 74 -6.01 7.46 -12.09
N ARG A 75 -7.23 7.97 -12.28
CA ARG A 75 -7.98 7.85 -13.54
C ARG A 75 -7.69 9.00 -14.50
N GLU A 76 -7.17 10.10 -13.96
CA GLU A 76 -6.85 11.33 -14.68
C GLU A 76 -5.33 11.55 -14.73
N PRO A 77 -4.81 12.32 -15.70
CA PRO A 77 -3.38 12.63 -15.76
C PRO A 77 -2.87 13.32 -14.49
N LEU A 78 -1.64 13.00 -14.10
CA LEU A 78 -0.95 13.65 -12.98
C LEU A 78 -0.13 14.84 -13.48
N GLY A 79 -0.40 16.04 -12.95
CA GLY A 79 0.39 17.23 -13.23
C GLY A 79 1.65 17.28 -12.37
N LEU A 80 2.83 17.23 -12.98
CA LEU A 80 4.13 17.37 -12.31
C LEU A 80 4.76 18.72 -12.69
N THR A 81 5.24 19.46 -11.69
CA THR A 81 5.98 20.72 -11.90
C THR A 81 7.50 20.54 -11.89
N SER A 82 7.99 19.37 -11.49
CA SER A 82 9.40 19.00 -11.55
C SER A 82 9.58 17.49 -11.64
N MET A 83 10.75 17.04 -12.11
CA MET A 83 11.18 15.64 -12.08
C MET A 83 11.91 15.27 -10.78
N ALA A 84 11.99 16.19 -9.82
CA ALA A 84 12.72 15.96 -8.58
C ALA A 84 12.11 14.77 -7.82
N GLY A 85 12.94 13.76 -7.53
CA GLY A 85 12.52 12.58 -6.78
C GLY A 85 11.94 11.43 -7.62
N VAL A 86 11.81 11.58 -8.94
CA VAL A 86 11.49 10.46 -9.85
C VAL A 86 12.74 9.57 -9.98
N ARG A 87 12.58 8.25 -9.88
CA ARG A 87 13.65 7.25 -9.94
C ARG A 87 13.21 6.07 -10.79
#